data_AF-A0AAD7FCG3-F1
#
_entry.id   AF-A0AAD7FCG3-F1
#
_cell.length_a   1.000
_cell.length_b   1.000
_cell.length_c   1.000
_cell.angle_alpha   90.00
_cell.angle_beta   90.00
_cell.angle_gamma   90.00
#
_symmetry.space_group_name_H-M   'P 1'
#
loop_
_entity.id
_entity.type
_entity.pdbx_description
1 polymer ?
#
loop_
_entity_poly.entity_id
_entity_poly.type
_entity_poly.pdbx_seq_one_letter_code
_entity_poly.pdbx_strand_id
1 'polypeptide(L)'
;MDKLRSLTWICSAEFALNADNVPVSGLSKLTDLRILGADASFLDLLARMELPALQKVTSAQFNPGFWSFLRSHGSKLVELDLVNFSAEDLEIPILEVCPNIRVLYLYSQLDQCEVAMLQIEHFLTGSATANSLEKLILRMCTWEKNEDNRWATFFSTFESTQFPQLNEIQSLACRWPKKERDIPKSKWVRWSEILLEQGINLTDATRKKWRPRLK
;
A
#
# COMPACT_ATOMS: atom_id res chain seq x y z
N MET A 1 -18.78 -26.70 -11.63
CA MET A 1 -18.79 -25.66 -10.58
C MET A 1 -17.73 -24.65 -10.92
N ASP A 2 -18.14 -23.43 -11.23
CA ASP A 2 -17.22 -22.33 -11.50
C ASP A 2 -16.37 -22.06 -10.26
N LYS A 3 -15.05 -22.03 -10.46
CA LYS A 3 -14.10 -21.86 -9.37
C LYS A 3 -14.02 -20.37 -9.01
N LEU A 4 -14.37 -20.03 -7.78
CA LEU A 4 -14.39 -18.66 -7.25
C LEU A 4 -13.03 -17.95 -7.47
N ARG A 5 -13.04 -16.79 -8.12
CA ARG A 5 -11.83 -15.98 -8.41
C ARG A 5 -11.70 -14.74 -7.53
N SER A 6 -12.82 -14.16 -7.12
CA SER A 6 -12.84 -12.98 -6.28
C SER A 6 -13.71 -13.25 -5.06
N LEU A 7 -13.23 -12.87 -3.88
CA LEU A 7 -13.96 -12.95 -2.62
C LEU A 7 -13.90 -11.60 -1.92
N THR A 8 -15.06 -11.05 -1.58
CA THR A 8 -15.17 -9.90 -0.68
C THR A 8 -15.80 -10.37 0.61
N TRP A 9 -15.12 -10.11 1.72
CA TRP A 9 -15.54 -10.49 3.05
C TRP A 9 -15.76 -9.27 3.94
N ILE A 10 -16.96 -9.21 4.54
CA ILE A 10 -17.41 -8.12 5.41
C ILE A 10 -18.26 -8.73 6.53
N CYS A 11 -17.64 -9.55 7.37
CA CYS A 11 -18.31 -10.19 8.50
C CYS A 11 -17.30 -10.48 9.61
N SER A 12 -17.59 -9.98 10.83
CA SER A 12 -16.76 -10.21 12.01
C SER A 12 -17.15 -11.48 12.79
N ALA A 13 -17.82 -12.43 12.15
CA ALA A 13 -18.16 -13.69 12.78
C ALA A 13 -16.90 -14.54 13.00
N GLU A 14 -16.80 -15.14 14.18
CA GLU A 14 -15.75 -16.08 14.53
C GLU A 14 -15.97 -17.42 13.80
N PHE A 15 -14.88 -18.00 13.30
CA PHE A 15 -14.85 -19.32 12.70
C PHE A 15 -14.36 -20.33 13.72
N ALA A 16 -15.17 -21.36 13.99
CA ALA A 16 -14.73 -22.52 14.76
C ALA A 16 -13.66 -23.30 13.96
N LEU A 17 -12.39 -23.00 14.21
CA LEU A 17 -11.24 -23.64 13.56
C LEU A 17 -11.01 -25.04 14.13
N ASN A 18 -11.85 -26.00 13.75
CA ASN A 18 -11.52 -27.41 13.92
C ASN A 18 -10.45 -27.76 12.87
N ALA A 19 -9.22 -27.99 13.31
CA ALA A 19 -8.04 -28.15 12.45
C ALA A 19 -8.20 -29.23 11.35
N ASP A 20 -9.06 -30.22 11.58
CA ASP A 20 -9.17 -31.41 10.73
C ASP A 20 -10.03 -31.24 9.46
N ASN A 21 -10.76 -30.13 9.31
CA ASN A 21 -11.79 -30.01 8.26
C ASN A 21 -11.62 -28.83 7.30
N VAL A 22 -10.46 -28.16 7.28
CA VAL A 22 -10.24 -27.04 6.35
C VAL A 22 -9.88 -27.57 4.97
N PRO A 23 -10.70 -27.36 3.92
CA PRO A 23 -10.37 -27.82 2.58
C PRO A 23 -9.22 -26.99 2.01
N VAL A 24 -8.00 -27.52 2.13
CA VAL A 24 -6.74 -26.86 1.73
C VAL A 24 -6.79 -26.24 0.33
N SER A 25 -7.46 -26.91 -0.62
CA SER A 25 -7.54 -26.53 -2.03
C SER A 25 -8.88 -25.91 -2.47
N GLY A 26 -9.80 -25.63 -1.53
CA GLY A 26 -11.16 -25.18 -1.82
C GLY A 26 -11.23 -23.88 -2.62
N LEU A 27 -10.20 -23.02 -2.49
CA LEU A 27 -10.10 -21.71 -3.12
C LEU A 27 -8.88 -21.60 -4.06
N SER A 28 -8.52 -22.70 -4.74
CA SER A 28 -7.33 -22.78 -5.61
C SER A 28 -7.29 -21.83 -6.81
N LYS A 29 -8.40 -21.16 -7.14
CA LYS A 29 -8.49 -20.17 -8.23
C LYS A 29 -8.75 -18.75 -7.75
N LEU A 30 -8.77 -18.52 -6.44
CA LEU A 30 -8.95 -17.19 -5.87
C LEU A 30 -7.74 -16.33 -6.22
N THR A 31 -7.96 -15.27 -6.99
CA THR A 31 -6.94 -14.30 -7.42
C THR A 31 -7.04 -13.00 -6.64
N ASP A 32 -8.24 -12.63 -6.21
CA ASP A 32 -8.55 -11.35 -5.59
C ASP A 32 -9.31 -11.56 -4.27
N LEU A 33 -8.77 -11.02 -3.19
CA LEU A 33 -9.37 -11.08 -1.86
C LEU A 33 -9.53 -9.68 -1.27
N ARG A 34 -10.73 -9.33 -0.85
CA ARG A 34 -11.02 -8.05 -0.19
C ARG A 34 -11.60 -8.32 1.19
N ILE A 35 -10.92 -7.85 2.23
CA ILE A 35 -11.28 -8.05 3.63
C ILE A 35 -11.58 -6.68 4.21
N LEU A 36 -12.86 -6.32 4.29
CA LEU A 36 -13.28 -5.02 4.84
C LEU A 36 -13.72 -5.14 6.30
N GLY A 37 -13.99 -6.36 6.75
CA GLY A 37 -14.27 -6.70 8.13
C GLY A 37 -14.22 -8.22 8.31
N ALA A 38 -13.33 -8.71 9.15
CA ALA A 38 -13.16 -10.11 9.50
C ALA A 38 -12.83 -10.26 10.98
N ASP A 39 -13.12 -11.44 11.53
CA ASP A 39 -12.48 -11.90 12.75
C ASP A 39 -11.08 -12.48 12.43
N ALA A 40 -10.17 -12.51 13.41
CA ALA A 40 -8.83 -13.06 13.23
C ALA A 40 -8.87 -14.55 12.81
N SER A 41 -9.85 -15.32 13.31
CA SER A 41 -10.02 -16.74 12.97
C SER A 41 -10.31 -16.98 11.48
N PHE A 42 -10.96 -16.03 10.78
CA PHE A 42 -11.15 -16.11 9.33
C PHE A 42 -9.82 -15.97 8.57
N LEU A 43 -8.95 -15.07 9.04
CA LEU A 43 -7.65 -14.86 8.42
C LEU A 43 -6.70 -16.04 8.71
N ASP A 44 -6.78 -16.60 9.92
CA ASP A 44 -6.07 -17.84 10.26
C ASP A 44 -6.55 -19.04 9.43
N LEU A 45 -7.86 -19.12 9.14
CA LEU A 45 -8.41 -20.10 8.19
C LEU A 45 -7.74 -19.96 6.83
N LEU A 46 -7.74 -18.74 6.27
CA LEU A 46 -7.16 -18.44 4.96
C LEU A 46 -5.64 -18.66 4.94
N ALA A 47 -4.94 -18.38 6.03
CA ALA A 47 -3.51 -18.63 6.18
C ALA A 47 -3.17 -20.13 6.01
N ARG A 48 -4.06 -21.03 6.44
CA ARG A 48 -3.89 -22.49 6.31
C ARG A 48 -4.27 -23.05 4.94
N MET A 49 -4.98 -22.29 4.11
CA MET A 49 -5.33 -22.69 2.74
C MET A 49 -4.17 -22.37 1.80
N GLU A 50 -3.96 -23.13 0.73
CA GLU A 50 -2.83 -22.88 -0.19
C GLU A 50 -2.98 -21.59 -1.01
N LEU A 51 -4.22 -21.25 -1.41
CA LEU A 51 -4.59 -20.10 -2.24
C LEU A 51 -3.60 -19.80 -3.40
N PRO A 52 -3.13 -20.79 -4.19
CA PRO A 52 -1.96 -20.65 -5.07
C PRO A 52 -2.09 -19.58 -6.16
N ALA A 53 -3.32 -19.18 -6.52
CA ALA A 53 -3.58 -18.17 -7.53
C ALA A 53 -3.70 -16.74 -6.97
N LEU A 54 -3.60 -16.55 -5.64
CA LEU A 54 -3.86 -15.27 -5.00
C LEU A 54 -2.77 -14.25 -5.38
N GLN A 55 -3.19 -13.11 -5.90
CA GLN A 55 -2.30 -12.05 -6.36
C GLN A 55 -2.65 -10.69 -5.78
N LYS A 56 -3.93 -10.45 -5.44
CA LYS A 56 -4.41 -9.15 -4.98
C LYS A 56 -5.11 -9.26 -3.64
N VAL A 57 -4.70 -8.43 -2.69
CA VAL A 57 -5.33 -8.33 -1.38
C VAL A 57 -5.68 -6.87 -1.09
N THR A 58 -6.91 -6.63 -0.67
CA THR A 58 -7.31 -5.39 -0.01
C THR A 58 -7.67 -5.72 1.43
N SER A 59 -7.09 -5.02 2.40
CA SER A 59 -7.45 -5.17 3.80
C SER A 59 -7.75 -3.84 4.45
N ALA A 60 -8.86 -3.78 5.19
CA ALA A 60 -9.19 -2.69 6.10
C ALA A 60 -8.90 -3.04 7.57
N GLN A 61 -8.18 -4.14 7.81
CA GLN A 61 -7.90 -4.67 9.13
C GLN A 61 -6.46 -5.15 9.26
N PHE A 62 -5.86 -4.90 10.42
CA PHE A 62 -4.46 -5.15 10.71
C PHE A 62 -4.27 -5.92 12.03
N ASN A 63 -5.16 -6.87 12.30
CA ASN A 63 -5.06 -7.74 13.47
C ASN A 63 -3.95 -8.81 13.29
N PRO A 64 -3.58 -9.56 14.35
CA PRO A 64 -2.57 -10.62 14.25
C PRO A 64 -2.84 -11.68 13.17
N GLY A 65 -4.12 -12.00 12.91
CA GLY A 65 -4.52 -12.92 11.85
C GLY A 65 -4.14 -12.41 10.46
N PHE A 66 -4.19 -11.09 10.22
CA PHE A 66 -3.76 -10.49 8.95
C PHE A 66 -2.26 -10.70 8.71
N TRP A 67 -1.43 -10.54 9.74
CA TRP A 67 0.01 -10.77 9.64
C TRP A 67 0.34 -12.25 9.44
N SER A 68 -0.37 -13.15 10.13
CA SER A 68 -0.27 -14.61 9.91
C SER A 68 -0.59 -14.98 8.47
N PHE A 69 -1.67 -14.39 7.93
CA PHE A 69 -2.06 -14.53 6.53
C PHE A 69 -0.99 -14.02 5.57
N LEU A 70 -0.45 -12.82 5.79
CA LEU A 70 0.61 -12.26 4.94
C LEU A 70 1.91 -13.07 5.03
N ARG A 71 2.29 -13.62 6.19
CA ARG A 71 3.46 -14.52 6.28
C ARG A 71 3.29 -15.79 5.44
N SER A 72 2.05 -16.28 5.35
CA SER A 72 1.74 -17.48 4.56
C SER A 72 1.67 -17.18 3.06
N HIS A 73 1.19 -15.99 2.69
CA HIS A 73 0.74 -15.69 1.33
C HIS A 73 1.38 -14.47 0.67
N GLY A 74 2.18 -13.69 1.39
CA GLY A 74 2.73 -12.41 0.93
C GLY A 74 3.67 -12.56 -0.26
N SER A 75 4.40 -13.66 -0.35
CA SER A 75 5.35 -13.94 -1.43
C SER A 75 4.70 -14.10 -2.82
N LYS A 76 3.40 -14.34 -2.93
CA LYS A 76 2.68 -14.40 -4.22
C LYS A 76 1.90 -13.13 -4.55
N LEU A 77 1.79 -12.20 -3.60
CA LEU A 77 1.04 -10.97 -3.80
C LEU A 77 1.79 -10.04 -4.75
N VAL A 78 1.03 -9.48 -5.68
CA VAL A 78 1.49 -8.51 -6.69
C VAL A 78 0.88 -7.13 -6.42
N GLU A 79 -0.34 -7.09 -5.88
CA GLU A 79 -1.01 -5.85 -5.48
C GLU A 79 -1.52 -5.96 -4.05
N LEU A 80 -1.25 -4.93 -3.25
CA LEU A 80 -1.73 -4.83 -1.87
C LEU A 80 -2.35 -3.46 -1.66
N ASP A 81 -3.60 -3.43 -1.18
CA ASP A 81 -4.34 -2.21 -0.87
C ASP A 81 -4.66 -2.19 0.64
N LEU A 82 -3.96 -1.32 1.36
CA LEU A 82 -4.07 -1.15 2.81
C LEU A 82 -4.97 0.04 3.10
N VAL A 83 -6.13 -0.27 3.65
CA VAL A 83 -7.22 0.67 3.91
C VAL A 83 -7.28 0.93 5.41
N ASN A 84 -7.30 2.19 5.83
CA ASN A 84 -7.46 2.60 7.22
C ASN A 84 -6.35 2.07 8.15
N PHE A 85 -5.11 1.98 7.66
CA PHE A 85 -3.99 1.62 8.52
C PHE A 85 -3.68 2.74 9.50
N SER A 86 -3.32 2.34 10.72
CA SER A 86 -2.78 3.22 11.74
C SER A 86 -1.26 3.07 11.82
N ALA A 87 -0.66 3.90 12.66
CA ALA A 87 0.74 3.86 13.00
C ALA A 87 1.21 2.53 13.61
N GLU A 88 0.41 2.01 14.53
CA GLU A 88 0.69 0.77 15.26
C GLU A 88 0.67 -0.46 14.34
N ASP A 89 -0.03 -0.34 13.21
CA ASP A 89 -0.10 -1.39 12.19
C ASP A 89 1.16 -1.47 11.30
N LEU A 90 2.12 -0.55 11.45
CA LEU A 90 3.29 -0.46 10.58
C LEU A 90 4.57 -1.03 11.21
N GLU A 91 4.46 -1.79 12.29
CA GLU A 91 5.62 -2.40 12.97
C GLU A 91 6.36 -3.44 12.13
N ILE A 92 5.67 -4.07 11.16
CA ILE A 92 6.26 -5.09 10.30
C ILE A 92 6.53 -4.50 8.92
N PRO A 93 7.80 -4.51 8.44
CA PRO A 93 8.14 -4.06 7.10
C PRO A 93 7.39 -4.89 6.04
N ILE A 94 6.37 -4.31 5.42
CA ILE A 94 5.47 -5.07 4.54
C ILE A 94 6.17 -5.68 3.34
N LEU A 95 7.23 -5.01 2.87
CA LEU A 95 7.99 -5.43 1.70
C LEU A 95 8.92 -6.62 2.01
N GLU A 96 9.24 -6.87 3.28
CA GLU A 96 9.92 -8.11 3.69
C GLU A 96 8.95 -9.31 3.67
N VAL A 97 7.68 -9.08 4.05
CA VAL A 97 6.64 -10.13 4.05
C VAL A 97 6.08 -10.37 2.65
N CYS A 98 6.00 -9.32 1.84
CA CYS A 98 5.42 -9.33 0.50
C CYS A 98 6.43 -8.85 -0.56
N PRO A 99 7.53 -9.59 -0.79
CA PRO A 99 8.67 -9.13 -1.59
C PRO A 99 8.41 -8.99 -3.09
N ASN A 100 7.24 -9.45 -3.58
CA ASN A 100 6.87 -9.42 -4.99
C ASN A 100 5.78 -8.38 -5.32
N ILE A 101 5.44 -7.51 -4.36
CA ILE A 101 4.47 -6.43 -4.60
C ILE A 101 5.01 -5.47 -5.66
N ARG A 102 4.19 -5.22 -6.68
CA ARG A 102 4.42 -4.23 -7.74
C ARG A 102 3.64 -2.95 -7.51
N VAL A 103 2.44 -3.07 -6.95
CA VAL A 103 1.57 -1.92 -6.65
C VAL A 103 1.13 -1.96 -5.19
N LEU A 104 1.51 -0.93 -4.45
CA LEU A 104 1.10 -0.74 -3.06
C LEU A 104 0.17 0.47 -2.97
N TYR A 105 -1.04 0.28 -2.44
CA TYR A 105 -1.95 1.35 -2.11
C TYR A 105 -1.97 1.54 -0.60
N LEU A 106 -1.79 2.79 -0.17
CA LEU A 106 -1.87 3.21 1.21
C LEU A 106 -3.00 4.22 1.34
N TYR A 107 -4.03 3.86 2.09
CA TYR A 107 -5.17 4.71 2.39
C TYR A 107 -5.35 4.86 3.90
N SER A 108 -5.41 6.11 4.38
CA SER A 108 -5.71 6.41 5.78
C SER A 108 -6.91 7.35 5.86
N GLN A 109 -7.99 6.91 6.53
CA GLN A 109 -9.22 7.68 6.69
C GLN A 109 -9.18 8.71 7.82
N LEU A 110 -8.20 8.64 8.72
CA LEU A 110 -8.29 9.30 10.00
C LEU A 110 -7.70 10.71 9.97
N ASP A 111 -8.25 11.56 10.85
CA ASP A 111 -7.62 12.78 11.37
C ASP A 111 -6.27 12.52 12.08
N GLN A 112 -5.83 11.25 12.12
CA GLN A 112 -4.57 10.74 12.68
C GLN A 112 -3.48 10.54 11.61
N CYS A 113 -3.60 11.20 10.44
CA CYS A 113 -2.56 11.16 9.39
C CYS A 113 -1.16 11.51 9.92
N GLU A 114 -1.09 12.26 11.01
CA GLU A 114 0.16 12.63 11.65
C GLU A 114 1.06 11.42 11.98
N VAL A 115 0.59 10.44 12.76
CA VAL A 115 1.48 9.37 13.27
C VAL A 115 1.86 8.38 12.17
N ALA A 116 0.92 8.06 11.28
CA ALA A 116 1.13 7.11 10.20
C ALA A 116 2.30 7.51 9.27
N MET A 117 2.54 8.81 9.06
CA MET A 117 3.58 9.28 8.11
C MET A 117 5.02 8.98 8.54
N LEU A 118 5.36 9.15 9.82
CA LEU A 118 6.73 8.87 10.31
C LEU A 118 7.09 7.40 10.16
N GLN A 119 6.09 6.54 10.12
CA GLN A 119 6.28 5.11 9.97
C GLN A 119 6.12 4.63 8.53
N ILE A 120 5.60 5.41 7.58
CA ILE A 120 5.62 5.00 6.17
C ILE A 120 7.06 4.80 5.70
N GLU A 121 7.98 5.66 6.13
CA GLU A 121 9.41 5.45 5.86
C GLU A 121 9.82 4.09 6.43
N HIS A 122 9.71 3.88 7.75
CA HIS A 122 10.07 2.60 8.39
C HIS A 122 9.40 1.36 7.77
N PHE A 123 8.13 1.49 7.40
CA PHE A 123 7.31 0.45 6.81
C PHE A 123 7.77 0.04 5.41
N LEU A 124 8.30 1.00 4.64
CA LEU A 124 8.83 0.77 3.30
C LEU A 124 10.34 0.48 3.33
N THR A 125 11.10 1.10 4.24
CA THR A 125 12.56 1.12 4.33
C THR A 125 13.10 0.10 5.33
N GLY A 126 12.45 -1.07 5.42
CA GLY A 126 12.98 -2.22 6.16
C GLY A 126 14.41 -2.58 5.74
N SER A 127 14.93 -3.70 6.25
CA SER A 127 16.32 -4.10 5.97
C SER A 127 16.57 -4.51 4.51
N ALA A 128 15.50 -4.74 3.74
CA ALA A 128 15.53 -5.29 2.39
C ALA A 128 15.22 -4.25 1.31
N THR A 129 15.95 -4.33 0.20
CA THR A 129 15.65 -3.61 -1.04
C THR A 129 14.36 -4.14 -1.67
N ALA A 130 13.40 -3.26 -1.94
CA ALA A 130 12.12 -3.61 -2.55
C ALA A 130 12.24 -3.65 -4.08
N ASN A 131 12.78 -4.77 -4.58
CA ASN A 131 13.14 -4.93 -5.98
C ASN A 131 11.96 -5.00 -6.97
N SER A 132 10.74 -5.23 -6.50
CA SER A 132 9.55 -5.38 -7.37
C SER A 132 8.64 -4.18 -7.38
N LEU A 133 8.77 -3.26 -6.41
CA LEU A 133 7.79 -2.18 -6.24
C LEU A 133 7.92 -1.18 -7.39
N GLU A 134 6.91 -1.14 -8.26
CA GLU A 134 6.88 -0.26 -9.43
C GLU A 134 6.07 1.01 -9.16
N LYS A 135 5.04 0.90 -8.32
CA LYS A 135 4.08 1.96 -8.08
C LYS A 135 3.62 2.02 -6.62
N LEU A 136 3.72 3.21 -6.03
CA LEU A 136 3.19 3.55 -4.71
C LEU A 136 2.02 4.52 -4.86
N ILE A 137 0.86 4.21 -4.27
CA ILE A 137 -0.36 5.01 -4.41
C ILE A 137 -0.81 5.48 -3.03
N LEU A 138 -0.73 6.78 -2.83
CA LEU A 138 -1.01 7.47 -1.58
C LEU A 138 -2.40 8.10 -1.66
N ARG A 139 -3.35 7.49 -0.95
CA ARG A 139 -4.73 7.93 -0.82
C ARG A 139 -4.92 8.55 0.58
N MET A 140 -4.40 9.76 0.78
CA MET A 140 -4.48 10.45 2.08
C MET A 140 -5.57 11.54 2.03
N CYS A 141 -6.41 11.61 3.07
CA CYS A 141 -7.65 12.40 3.06
C CYS A 141 -7.44 13.92 3.16
N THR A 142 -6.37 14.41 3.78
CA THR A 142 -6.12 15.85 3.91
C THR A 142 -4.62 16.13 3.89
N TRP A 143 -4.27 17.34 3.42
CA TRP A 143 -2.92 17.90 3.45
C TRP A 143 -3.05 19.22 4.21
N GLU A 144 -3.17 19.13 5.53
CA GLU A 144 -3.28 20.31 6.38
C GLU A 144 -1.95 21.07 6.44
N LYS A 145 -2.00 22.34 6.85
CA LYS A 145 -0.84 23.25 6.82
C LYS A 145 0.38 22.73 7.60
N ASN A 146 0.19 21.85 8.59
CA ASN A 146 1.28 21.29 9.40
C ASN A 146 1.92 20.03 8.79
N GLU A 147 1.26 19.39 7.82
CA GLU A 147 1.75 18.15 7.19
C GLU A 147 2.79 18.40 6.09
N ASP A 148 2.97 19.67 5.70
CA ASP A 148 3.93 20.10 4.67
C ASP A 148 5.36 19.68 4.98
N ASN A 149 5.77 19.70 6.24
CA ASN A 149 7.13 19.35 6.63
C ASN A 149 7.39 17.84 6.53
N ARG A 150 6.42 16.98 6.81
CA ARG A 150 6.65 15.52 6.84
C ARG A 150 6.74 14.92 5.45
N TRP A 151 5.88 15.36 4.52
CA TRP A 151 6.02 14.97 3.12
C TRP A 151 7.27 15.54 2.49
N ALA A 152 7.66 16.77 2.87
CA ALA A 152 8.95 17.29 2.47
C ALA A 152 10.09 16.40 2.97
N THR A 153 10.07 15.97 4.23
CA THR A 153 11.04 15.01 4.77
C THR A 153 11.00 13.72 3.96
N PHE A 154 9.86 13.04 3.87
CA PHE A 154 9.69 11.78 3.14
C PHE A 154 10.24 11.87 1.71
N PHE A 155 9.85 12.86 0.91
CA PHE A 155 10.35 12.99 -0.47
C PHE A 155 11.83 13.40 -0.55
N SER A 156 12.37 14.05 0.48
CA SER A 156 13.79 14.44 0.53
C SER A 156 14.70 13.34 1.05
N THR A 157 14.21 12.46 1.92
CA THR A 157 14.93 11.28 2.46
C THR A 157 14.68 10.04 1.61
N PHE A 158 13.75 10.10 0.66
CA PHE A 158 13.48 9.00 -0.26
C PHE A 158 14.73 8.65 -1.07
N GLU A 159 15.24 7.44 -0.90
CA GLU A 159 16.37 6.91 -1.66
C GLU A 159 15.91 5.87 -2.70
N SER A 160 15.99 6.24 -3.98
CA SER A 160 15.67 5.32 -5.09
C SER A 160 16.48 4.02 -5.11
N THR A 161 17.65 3.97 -4.47
CA THR A 161 18.46 2.77 -4.32
C THR A 161 17.74 1.64 -3.57
N GLN A 162 16.82 1.99 -2.66
CA GLN A 162 16.00 1.04 -1.92
C GLN A 162 14.81 0.51 -2.75
N PHE A 163 14.44 1.23 -3.82
CA PHE A 163 13.28 0.95 -4.66
C PHE A 163 13.64 1.03 -6.15
N PRO A 164 14.53 0.16 -6.65
CA PRO A 164 15.14 0.32 -7.98
C PRO A 164 14.16 0.21 -9.16
N GLN A 165 12.98 -0.38 -8.96
CA GLN A 165 11.93 -0.46 -9.99
C GLN A 165 10.83 0.59 -9.82
N LEU A 166 10.85 1.36 -8.74
CA LEU A 166 9.81 2.34 -8.47
C LEU A 166 9.93 3.47 -9.48
N ASN A 167 8.87 3.65 -10.27
CA ASN A 167 8.84 4.64 -11.34
C ASN A 167 7.65 5.60 -11.23
N GLU A 168 6.70 5.31 -10.34
CA GLU A 168 5.54 6.17 -10.10
C GLU A 168 5.17 6.22 -8.61
N ILE A 169 5.08 7.44 -8.08
CA ILE A 169 4.34 7.73 -6.84
C ILE A 169 3.10 8.51 -7.24
N GLN A 170 1.93 7.93 -6.98
CA GLN A 170 0.65 8.59 -7.25
C GLN A 170 0.08 9.15 -5.95
N SER A 171 -0.18 10.46 -5.91
CA SER A 171 -0.88 11.08 -4.78
C SER A 171 -2.24 11.62 -5.22
N LEU A 172 -3.31 11.15 -4.57
CA LEU A 172 -4.68 11.57 -4.89
C LEU A 172 -4.94 13.03 -4.50
N ALA A 173 -4.14 13.57 -3.58
CA ALA A 173 -4.18 14.96 -3.16
C ALA A 173 -3.30 15.88 -4.00
N CYS A 174 -2.46 15.34 -4.90
CA CYS A 174 -1.62 16.16 -5.76
C CYS A 174 -2.48 17.05 -6.67
N ARG A 175 -2.12 18.33 -6.73
CA ARG A 175 -2.78 19.35 -7.54
C ARG A 175 -1.73 20.18 -8.26
N TRP A 176 -1.69 20.05 -9.58
CA TRP A 176 -0.78 20.83 -10.41
C TRP A 176 -1.24 22.29 -10.52
N PRO A 177 -0.32 23.26 -10.39
CA PRO A 177 -0.64 24.67 -10.58
C PRO A 177 -1.07 24.92 -12.03
N LYS A 178 -2.12 25.73 -12.21
CA LYS A 178 -2.63 26.10 -13.54
C LYS A 178 -2.01 27.39 -14.08
N LYS A 179 -1.51 28.27 -13.20
CA LYS A 179 -0.92 29.57 -13.55
C LYS A 179 0.56 29.57 -13.20
N GLU A 180 1.36 30.24 -14.03
CA GLU A 180 2.81 30.30 -13.87
C GLU A 180 3.26 30.90 -12.54
N ARG A 181 2.59 31.97 -12.09
CA ARG A 181 2.86 32.60 -10.78
C ARG A 181 2.63 31.69 -9.56
N ASP A 182 1.91 30.58 -9.75
CA ASP A 182 1.62 29.61 -8.69
C ASP A 182 2.65 28.46 -8.67
N ILE A 183 3.45 28.28 -9.74
CA ILE A 183 4.48 27.24 -9.84
C ILE A 183 5.51 27.35 -8.70
N PRO A 184 6.12 28.52 -8.43
CA PRO A 184 7.14 28.63 -7.38
C PRO A 184 6.59 28.37 -5.97
N LYS A 185 5.27 28.46 -5.80
CA LYS A 185 4.58 28.25 -4.52
C LYS A 185 4.09 26.80 -4.35
N SER A 186 4.18 25.98 -5.40
CA SER A 186 3.62 24.64 -5.39
C SER A 186 4.63 23.63 -4.84
N LYS A 187 4.35 23.12 -3.63
CA LYS A 187 5.09 22.01 -3.02
C LYS A 187 5.11 20.76 -3.91
N TRP A 188 4.02 20.49 -4.63
CA TRP A 188 3.91 19.37 -5.56
C TRP A 188 4.89 19.46 -6.71
N VAL A 189 5.10 20.66 -7.26
CA VAL A 189 6.11 20.88 -8.30
C VAL A 189 7.50 20.58 -7.74
N ARG A 190 7.83 21.15 -6.57
CA ARG A 190 9.13 20.93 -5.92
C ARG A 190 9.40 19.44 -5.66
N TRP A 191 8.46 18.71 -5.08
CA TRP A 191 8.63 17.27 -4.83
C TRP A 191 8.68 16.46 -6.12
N SER A 192 7.90 16.83 -7.13
CA SER A 192 7.97 16.17 -8.43
C SER A 192 9.34 16.35 -9.09
N GLU A 193 10.00 17.50 -8.91
CA GLU A 193 11.33 17.75 -9.45
C GLU A 193 12.39 16.93 -8.71
N ILE A 194 12.33 16.87 -7.38
CA ILE A 194 13.20 16.02 -6.55
C ILE A 194 13.07 14.54 -6.94
N LEU A 195 11.85 14.04 -7.08
CA LEU A 195 11.61 12.65 -7.48
C LEU A 195 12.04 12.37 -8.92
N LEU A 196 11.88 13.35 -9.81
CA LEU A 196 12.27 13.20 -11.21
C LEU A 196 13.79 13.10 -11.39
N GLU A 197 14.58 13.78 -10.55
CA GLU A 197 16.04 13.60 -10.49
C GLU A 197 16.43 12.16 -10.14
N GLN A 198 15.56 11.44 -9.44
CA GLN A 198 15.71 10.02 -9.11
C GLN A 198 15.01 9.08 -10.11
N GLY A 199 14.47 9.60 -11.22
CA GLY A 199 13.75 8.82 -12.22
C GLY A 199 12.30 8.44 -11.85
N ILE A 200 11.76 8.99 -10.76
CA ILE A 200 10.42 8.67 -10.25
C ILE A 200 9.41 9.75 -10.66
N ASN A 201 8.27 9.35 -11.22
CA ASN A 201 7.21 10.28 -11.58
C ASN A 201 6.23 10.47 -10.41
N LEU A 202 6.06 11.72 -9.96
CA LEU A 202 4.94 12.08 -9.10
C LEU A 202 3.71 12.37 -9.97
N THR A 203 2.60 11.66 -9.74
CA THR A 203 1.36 11.82 -10.50
C THR A 203 0.17 12.22 -9.62
N ASP A 204 -0.79 12.93 -10.22
CA ASP A 204 -2.06 13.25 -9.56
C ASP A 204 -3.08 12.11 -9.60
N ALA A 205 -4.28 12.35 -9.07
CA ALA A 205 -5.39 11.37 -9.10
C ALA A 205 -5.75 10.90 -10.53
N THR A 206 -5.44 11.69 -11.57
CA THR A 206 -5.68 11.37 -12.98
C THR A 206 -4.46 10.78 -13.69
N ARG A 207 -3.41 10.43 -12.92
CA ARG A 207 -2.11 9.94 -13.43
C ARG A 207 -1.37 10.94 -14.31
N LYS A 208 -1.68 12.24 -14.21
CA LYS A 208 -0.90 13.27 -14.89
C LYS A 208 0.32 13.61 -14.05
N LYS A 209 1.48 13.63 -14.69
CA LYS A 209 2.75 14.07 -14.10
C LYS A 209 3.02 15.55 -14.37
N TRP A 210 3.81 16.16 -13.49
CA TRP A 210 4.43 17.44 -13.78
C TRP A 210 5.31 17.31 -15.03
N ARG A 211 5.26 18.33 -15.89
CA ARG A 211 6.19 18.48 -17.00
C ARG A 211 6.89 19.81 -16.77
N PRO A 212 8.19 19.81 -16.42
CA PRO A 212 8.96 21.03 -16.35
C PRO A 212 8.75 21.83 -17.64
N ARG A 213 8.40 23.11 -17.51
CA ARG A 213 8.43 24.01 -18.66
C ARG A 213 9.91 24.33 -18.91
N LEU A 214 10.29 24.38 -20.19
CA LEU A 214 11.65 24.76 -20.58
C LEU A 214 12.02 26.08 -19.89
N LYS A 215 13.21 26.09 -19.26
CA LYS A 215 13.79 27.28 -18.64
C LYS A 215 14.17 28.31 -19.70
#